data_AF-A0A5C9BMT1-F1
#
_entry.id   AF-A0A5C9BMT1-F1
#
_cell.length_a   1.000
_cell.length_b   1.000
_cell.length_c   1.000
_cell.angle_alpha   90.00
_cell.angle_beta   90.00
_cell.angle_gamma   90.00
#
_symmetry.space_group_name_H-M   'P 1'
#
loop_
_entity.id
_entity.type
_entity.pdbx_description
1 polymer ?
#
loop_
_entity_poly.entity_id
_entity_poly.type
_entity_poly.pdbx_seq_one_letter_code
_entity_poly.pdbx_strand_id
1 'polypeptide(L)'
;MLRRIWFGGIVALSTFWLLSTRPSAAEDAKPKPTIDVEVVSPGSSVAAVRKKALADLPLDKVSADFRSKVDEITKNVSLFRHMPTLKFVSEPDVYNFFLAHPDVAISIWRVMDISTFEMWQTGPTSFEADSHDGSTGTIEVLHSSAERQLVFCEGSFKSPLLLKPIKARALLHLQPTFQKGEDGQTTVTHSLDMFVSFPSQPVDITAKLISPVSHAMADRNFREVSLWVAMMNVGMVQQPGWIEQVAGKMDGVLEVRRGQLLKLALQTKTATPSRNARSLA
;
A
#
# COMPACT_ATOMS: atom_id res chain seq x y z
N MET A 1 -20.90 24.22 -1.41
CA MET A 1 -20.80 23.33 -0.23
C MET A 1 -20.26 21.97 -0.70
N LEU A 2 -19.00 21.95 -1.16
CA LEU A 2 -18.28 20.74 -1.60
C LEU A 2 -17.54 20.19 -0.37
N ARG A 3 -18.00 19.07 0.19
CA ARG A 3 -17.24 18.36 1.22
C ARG A 3 -16.02 17.72 0.57
N ARG A 4 -14.85 18.04 1.13
CA ARG A 4 -13.52 17.51 0.81
C ARG A 4 -13.56 15.98 0.89
N ILE A 5 -13.54 15.32 -0.26
CA ILE A 5 -13.21 13.89 -0.38
C ILE A 5 -11.70 13.81 -0.17
N TRP A 6 -11.28 13.21 0.94
CA TRP A 6 -9.94 13.40 1.49
C TRP A 6 -8.92 12.54 0.73
N PHE A 7 -8.11 13.21 -0.07
CA PHE A 7 -6.78 12.80 -0.52
C PHE A 7 -5.77 13.65 0.27
N GLY A 8 -4.88 13.01 1.01
CA GLY A 8 -3.72 13.68 1.61
C GLY A 8 -3.61 13.53 3.12
N GLY A 9 -3.02 12.42 3.55
CA GLY A 9 -2.59 12.21 4.93
C GLY A 9 -1.09 12.00 5.12
N ILE A 10 -0.38 11.56 4.10
CA ILE A 10 1.02 11.12 4.28
C ILE A 10 2.04 12.24 4.03
N VAL A 11 1.60 13.42 3.54
CA VAL A 11 2.50 14.58 3.32
C VAL A 11 2.77 15.39 4.61
N ALA A 12 2.03 15.16 5.71
CA ALA A 12 2.15 15.97 6.93
C ALA A 12 3.21 15.51 7.94
N LEU A 13 3.84 14.33 7.77
CA LEU A 13 4.80 13.80 8.76
C LEU A 13 6.25 14.25 8.55
N SER A 14 6.60 14.84 7.41
CA SER A 14 7.92 15.43 7.21
C SER A 14 8.11 16.78 7.93
N THR A 15 7.01 17.44 8.30
CA THR A 15 7.04 18.78 8.92
C THR A 15 6.88 18.79 10.44
N PHE A 16 6.39 17.71 11.06
CA PHE A 16 6.23 17.64 12.52
C PHE A 16 7.57 17.47 13.29
N TRP A 17 8.66 17.14 12.59
CA TRP A 17 10.00 16.99 13.17
C TRP A 17 10.76 18.32 13.39
N LEU A 18 10.19 19.47 13.02
CA LEU A 18 10.88 20.76 13.02
C LEU A 18 10.59 21.67 14.23
N LEU A 19 9.75 21.27 15.20
CA LEU A 19 9.34 22.18 16.29
C LEU A 19 9.43 21.68 17.73
N SER A 20 10.03 20.51 18.02
CA SER A 20 10.08 20.01 19.41
C SER A 20 11.45 19.68 20.00
N THR A 21 12.56 19.99 19.33
CA THR A 21 13.89 19.85 19.94
C THR A 21 14.55 21.21 20.15
N ARG A 22 14.58 21.66 21.41
CA ARG A 22 15.59 22.64 21.83
C ARG A 22 16.97 22.04 21.54
N PRO A 23 17.88 22.76 20.87
CA PRO A 23 19.20 22.20 20.57
C PRO A 23 20.00 22.10 21.87
N SER A 24 20.26 20.88 22.32
CA SER A 24 21.43 20.59 23.16
C SER A 24 22.57 20.27 22.22
N ALA A 25 23.69 20.99 22.37
CA ALA A 25 24.85 20.87 21.51
C ALA A 25 25.48 19.46 21.58
N ALA A 26 26.01 19.04 20.43
CA ALA A 26 26.92 17.91 20.22
C ALA A 26 26.35 16.49 20.46
N GLU A 27 25.59 15.99 19.48
CA GLU A 27 25.56 14.56 19.18
C GLU A 27 25.94 14.39 17.71
N ASP A 28 27.01 13.64 17.45
CA ASP A 28 27.62 13.45 16.14
C ASP A 28 26.57 13.18 15.04
N ALA A 29 26.68 13.96 13.95
CA ALA A 29 25.78 13.92 12.82
C ALA A 29 25.87 12.57 12.08
N LYS A 30 25.17 11.55 12.59
CA LYS A 30 24.76 10.40 11.80
C LYS A 30 23.85 10.95 10.68
N PRO A 31 24.09 10.60 9.40
CA PRO A 31 23.24 11.05 8.32
C PRO A 31 21.80 10.66 8.63
N LYS A 32 20.91 11.67 8.68
CA LYS A 32 19.49 11.46 8.91
C LYS A 32 18.98 10.53 7.81
N PRO A 33 18.19 9.49 8.12
CA PRO A 33 17.72 8.57 7.11
C PRO A 33 16.76 9.33 6.22
N THR A 34 17.08 9.41 4.93
CA THR A 34 16.17 9.94 3.93
C THR A 34 15.10 8.89 3.65
N ILE A 35 13.91 9.14 4.19
CA ILE A 35 12.68 8.44 3.77
C ILE A 35 12.30 9.05 2.43
N ASP A 36 12.69 8.40 1.34
CA ASP A 36 12.37 8.85 -0.02
C ASP A 36 11.84 7.69 -0.88
N VAL A 37 11.01 8.07 -1.85
CA VAL A 37 10.46 7.18 -2.87
C VAL A 37 10.72 7.81 -4.23
N GLU A 38 11.67 7.20 -4.93
CA GLU A 38 12.07 7.54 -6.28
C GLU A 38 11.02 7.02 -7.27
N VAL A 39 10.65 7.86 -8.25
CA VAL A 39 9.83 7.43 -9.39
C VAL A 39 10.78 7.03 -10.52
N VAL A 40 10.93 5.72 -10.76
CA VAL A 40 11.81 5.17 -11.80
C VAL A 40 11.18 5.34 -13.19
N SER A 41 9.87 5.14 -13.29
CA SER A 41 9.12 5.37 -14.52
C SER A 41 7.71 5.87 -14.20
N PRO A 42 7.14 6.78 -15.02
CA PRO A 42 5.76 7.22 -14.84
C PRO A 42 4.79 6.07 -15.11
N GLY A 43 3.60 6.11 -14.52
CA GLY A 43 2.59 5.11 -14.81
C GLY A 43 1.97 5.30 -16.20
N SER A 44 1.36 4.25 -16.75
CA SER A 44 0.77 4.26 -18.09
C SER A 44 -0.66 3.71 -18.13
N SER A 45 -1.47 4.19 -19.07
CA SER A 45 -2.83 3.66 -19.34
C SER A 45 -3.02 3.30 -20.82
N VAL A 46 -1.93 3.23 -21.60
CA VAL A 46 -2.01 2.97 -23.04
C VAL A 46 -2.36 1.50 -23.32
N ALA A 47 -3.06 1.26 -24.44
CA ALA A 47 -3.59 -0.05 -24.79
C ALA A 47 -2.50 -1.15 -24.89
N ALA A 48 -1.31 -0.82 -25.38
CA ALA A 48 -0.19 -1.77 -25.47
C ALA A 48 0.28 -2.24 -24.09
N VAL A 49 0.38 -1.33 -23.12
CA VAL A 49 0.74 -1.66 -21.73
C VAL A 49 -0.35 -2.50 -21.09
N ARG A 50 -1.63 -2.14 -21.28
CA ARG A 50 -2.78 -2.96 -20.82
C ARG A 50 -2.70 -4.39 -21.35
N LYS A 51 -2.44 -4.56 -22.65
CA LYS A 51 -2.37 -5.88 -23.29
C LYS A 51 -1.26 -6.74 -22.67
N LYS A 52 -0.09 -6.15 -22.43
CA LYS A 52 1.02 -6.83 -21.76
C LYS A 52 0.65 -7.21 -20.32
N ALA A 53 0.14 -6.26 -19.55
CA ALA A 53 -0.24 -6.48 -18.15
C ALA A 53 -1.29 -7.59 -17.99
N LEU A 54 -2.27 -7.69 -18.91
CA LEU A 54 -3.25 -8.78 -18.91
C LEU A 54 -2.60 -10.15 -19.19
N ALA A 55 -1.60 -10.20 -20.08
CA ALA A 55 -0.89 -11.44 -20.41
C ALA A 55 0.03 -11.91 -19.26
N ASP A 56 0.50 -10.98 -18.42
CA ASP A 56 1.40 -11.25 -17.29
C ASP A 56 0.65 -11.72 -16.03
N LEU A 57 -0.69 -11.73 -16.02
CA LEU A 57 -1.50 -12.16 -14.89
C LEU A 57 -1.32 -13.67 -14.61
N PRO A 58 -1.10 -14.09 -13.34
CA PRO A 58 -0.97 -15.50 -12.97
C PRO A 58 -2.33 -16.20 -12.86
N LEU A 59 -3.11 -16.21 -13.94
CA LEU A 59 -4.49 -16.72 -13.96
C LEU A 59 -4.56 -18.23 -13.66
N ASP A 60 -3.50 -18.98 -13.96
CA ASP A 60 -3.37 -20.40 -13.65
C ASP A 60 -3.30 -20.68 -12.13
N LYS A 61 -2.95 -19.67 -11.32
CA LYS A 61 -2.89 -19.75 -9.86
C LYS A 61 -4.20 -19.38 -9.16
N VAL A 62 -5.21 -18.91 -9.89
CA VAL A 62 -6.50 -18.51 -9.32
C VAL A 62 -7.36 -19.74 -9.02
N SER A 63 -7.86 -19.81 -7.78
CA SER A 63 -8.77 -20.86 -7.32
C SER A 63 -10.10 -20.84 -8.08
N ALA A 64 -10.78 -21.98 -8.15
CA ALA A 64 -12.01 -22.14 -8.93
C ALA A 64 -13.09 -21.10 -8.56
N ASP A 65 -13.20 -20.76 -7.29
CA ASP A 65 -14.21 -19.85 -6.74
C ASP A 65 -14.11 -18.41 -7.29
N PHE A 66 -12.91 -18.00 -7.72
CA PHE A 66 -12.67 -16.65 -8.23
C PHE A 66 -12.48 -16.58 -9.74
N ARG A 67 -12.34 -17.72 -10.44
CA ARG A 67 -12.09 -17.73 -11.90
C ARG A 67 -13.13 -16.96 -12.69
N SER A 68 -14.42 -17.19 -12.42
CA SER A 68 -15.51 -16.49 -13.11
C SER A 68 -15.49 -14.97 -12.90
N LYS A 69 -15.21 -14.54 -11.65
CA LYS A 69 -15.10 -13.12 -11.29
C LYS A 69 -13.91 -12.44 -11.96
N VAL A 70 -12.75 -13.12 -12.00
CA VAL A 70 -11.53 -12.62 -12.66
C VAL A 70 -11.73 -12.57 -14.19
N ASP A 71 -12.35 -13.60 -14.77
CA ASP A 71 -12.70 -13.64 -16.18
C ASP A 71 -13.60 -12.47 -16.60
N GLU A 72 -14.59 -12.12 -15.77
CA GLU A 72 -15.48 -10.98 -16.02
C GLU A 72 -14.69 -9.66 -16.10
N ILE A 73 -13.76 -9.42 -15.17
CA ILE A 73 -12.92 -8.21 -15.16
C ILE A 73 -12.01 -8.19 -16.38
N THR A 74 -11.28 -9.28 -16.64
CA THR A 74 -10.26 -9.33 -17.71
C THR A 74 -10.88 -9.16 -19.10
N LYS A 75 -12.11 -9.66 -19.31
CA LYS A 75 -12.86 -9.47 -20.56
C LYS A 75 -13.46 -8.06 -20.69
N ASN A 76 -13.88 -7.45 -19.58
CA ASN A 76 -14.62 -6.17 -19.57
C ASN A 76 -13.94 -5.08 -18.73
N VAL A 77 -12.64 -4.86 -18.93
CA VAL A 77 -11.92 -3.79 -18.22
C VAL A 77 -12.45 -2.43 -18.66
N SER A 78 -13.06 -1.71 -17.72
CA SER A 78 -13.55 -0.35 -17.89
C SER A 78 -12.43 0.68 -17.69
N LEU A 79 -11.56 0.46 -16.71
CA LEU A 79 -10.40 1.31 -16.38
C LEU A 79 -9.14 0.46 -16.26
N PHE A 80 -8.06 0.90 -16.89
CA PHE A 80 -6.73 0.33 -16.70
C PHE A 80 -5.74 1.40 -16.26
N ARG A 81 -4.94 1.07 -15.25
CA ARG A 81 -3.81 1.88 -14.81
C ARG A 81 -2.64 0.99 -14.44
N HIS A 82 -1.53 1.13 -15.16
CA HIS A 82 -0.21 0.76 -14.67
C HIS A 82 0.30 1.92 -13.81
N MET A 83 0.48 1.69 -12.51
CA MET A 83 1.01 2.69 -11.59
C MET A 83 2.49 2.98 -11.92
N PRO A 84 3.06 4.11 -11.47
CA PRO A 84 4.48 4.39 -11.63
C PRO A 84 5.34 3.28 -11.00
N THR A 85 6.50 3.02 -11.58
CA THR A 85 7.49 2.14 -10.94
C THR A 85 8.18 2.95 -9.86
N LEU A 86 8.08 2.50 -8.61
CA LEU A 86 8.64 3.18 -7.46
C LEU A 86 9.80 2.39 -6.88
N LYS A 87 10.82 3.12 -6.41
CA LYS A 87 12.01 2.55 -5.80
C LYS A 87 12.30 3.21 -4.46
N PHE A 88 12.51 2.42 -3.42
CA PHE A 88 12.76 2.89 -2.06
C PHE A 88 13.44 1.81 -1.21
N VAL A 89 13.97 2.21 -0.05
CA VAL A 89 14.64 1.29 0.89
C VAL A 89 13.60 0.63 1.81
N SER A 90 13.60 -0.70 1.87
CA SER A 90 12.88 -1.48 2.87
C SER A 90 13.47 -2.89 2.96
N GLU A 91 13.62 -3.42 4.17
CA GLU A 91 13.91 -4.85 4.32
C GLU A 91 12.73 -5.68 3.78
N PRO A 92 12.98 -6.84 3.12
CA PRO A 92 11.92 -7.66 2.53
C PRO A 92 10.85 -8.09 3.52
N ASP A 93 11.25 -8.45 4.75
CA ASP A 93 10.31 -8.90 5.78
C ASP A 93 9.35 -7.79 6.22
N VAL A 94 9.82 -6.54 6.25
CA VAL A 94 8.98 -5.38 6.57
C VAL A 94 7.95 -5.14 5.48
N TYR A 95 8.40 -5.14 4.22
CA TYR A 95 7.52 -4.98 3.07
C TYR A 95 6.46 -6.10 3.01
N ASN A 96 6.89 -7.34 3.14
CA ASN A 96 6.02 -8.52 3.04
C ASN A 96 5.03 -8.61 4.20
N PHE A 97 5.39 -8.16 5.40
CA PHE A 97 4.48 -8.14 6.54
C PHE A 97 3.28 -7.23 6.28
N PHE A 98 3.50 -5.99 5.84
CA PHE A 98 2.41 -5.07 5.55
C PHE A 98 1.62 -5.45 4.32
N LEU A 99 2.25 -6.13 3.36
CA LEU A 99 1.54 -6.71 2.21
C LEU A 99 0.61 -7.86 2.63
N ALA A 100 1.02 -8.68 3.59
CA ALA A 100 0.21 -9.79 4.11
C ALA A 100 -0.84 -9.35 5.12
N HIS A 101 -0.60 -8.24 5.82
CA HIS A 101 -1.44 -7.72 6.90
C HIS A 101 -1.78 -6.23 6.66
N PRO A 102 -2.55 -5.93 5.59
CA PRO A 102 -2.96 -4.56 5.31
C PRO A 102 -3.83 -3.97 6.44
N ASP A 103 -4.60 -4.80 7.15
CA ASP A 103 -5.37 -4.41 8.34
C ASP A 103 -4.48 -3.76 9.42
N VAL A 104 -3.26 -4.28 9.60
CA VAL A 104 -2.27 -3.70 10.51
C VAL A 104 -1.79 -2.34 10.04
N ALA A 105 -1.52 -2.17 8.74
CA ALA A 105 -1.15 -0.86 8.19
C ALA A 105 -2.27 0.18 8.41
N ILE A 106 -3.52 -0.21 8.14
CA ILE A 106 -4.68 0.66 8.34
C ILE A 106 -4.87 1.01 9.82
N SER A 107 -4.70 0.05 10.73
CA SER A 107 -4.74 0.30 12.17
C SER A 107 -3.68 1.31 12.62
N ILE A 108 -2.45 1.18 12.12
CA ILE A 108 -1.38 2.13 12.40
C ILE A 108 -1.71 3.53 11.86
N TRP A 109 -2.33 3.64 10.68
CA TRP A 109 -2.76 4.94 10.15
C TRP A 109 -3.77 5.62 11.05
N ARG A 110 -4.71 4.88 11.66
CA ARG A 110 -5.63 5.42 12.66
C ARG A 110 -4.89 5.87 13.91
N VAL A 111 -3.98 5.06 14.44
CA VAL A 111 -3.14 5.41 15.61
C VAL A 111 -2.32 6.67 15.38
N MET A 112 -1.92 6.93 14.14
CA MET A 112 -1.15 8.12 13.73
C MET A 112 -2.03 9.33 13.33
N ASP A 113 -3.35 9.23 13.49
CA ASP A 113 -4.33 10.24 13.03
C ASP A 113 -4.20 10.59 11.53
N ILE A 114 -3.72 9.64 10.71
CA ILE A 114 -3.58 9.78 9.26
C ILE A 114 -4.89 9.50 8.55
N SER A 115 -5.71 8.58 9.06
CA SER A 115 -6.93 8.14 8.38
C SER A 115 -7.98 7.63 9.36
N THR A 116 -9.25 7.71 8.99
CA THR A 116 -10.38 7.06 9.67
C THR A 116 -10.80 5.76 8.95
N PHE A 117 -10.00 5.29 8.00
CA PHE A 117 -10.26 4.05 7.27
C PHE A 117 -10.20 2.86 8.24
N GLU A 118 -11.18 1.97 8.13
CA GLU A 118 -11.24 0.73 8.88
C GLU A 118 -11.08 -0.45 7.94
N MET A 119 -10.37 -1.46 8.43
CA MET A 119 -10.17 -2.72 7.73
C MET A 119 -10.07 -3.83 8.76
N TRP A 120 -10.75 -4.93 8.49
CA TRP A 120 -10.78 -6.11 9.36
C TRP A 120 -10.41 -7.34 8.54
N GLN A 121 -9.56 -8.18 9.11
CA GLN A 121 -9.30 -9.50 8.55
C GLN A 121 -10.49 -10.42 8.84
N THR A 122 -11.16 -10.90 7.78
CA THR A 122 -12.35 -11.76 7.87
C THR A 122 -12.07 -13.21 7.48
N GLY A 123 -10.90 -13.47 6.90
CA GLY A 123 -10.43 -14.82 6.57
C GLY A 123 -8.90 -14.87 6.46
N PRO A 124 -8.31 -16.03 6.14
CA PRO A 124 -6.85 -16.17 5.99
C PRO A 124 -6.25 -15.20 4.98
N THR A 125 -6.98 -14.91 3.91
CA THR A 125 -6.60 -14.05 2.77
C THR A 125 -7.65 -12.98 2.45
N SER A 126 -8.66 -12.84 3.32
CA SER A 126 -9.85 -12.02 3.08
C SER A 126 -9.95 -10.87 4.09
N PHE A 127 -10.37 -9.70 3.60
CA PHE A 127 -10.56 -8.50 4.39
C PHE A 127 -11.84 -7.77 4.01
N GLU A 128 -12.42 -7.07 4.97
CA GLU A 128 -13.48 -6.09 4.77
C GLU A 128 -12.98 -4.70 5.14
N ALA A 129 -13.53 -3.66 4.51
CA ALA A 129 -13.09 -2.30 4.74
C ALA A 129 -14.22 -1.26 4.62
N ASP A 130 -14.12 -0.19 5.41
CA ASP A 130 -15.03 0.96 5.43
C ASP A 130 -14.24 2.28 5.52
N SER A 131 -14.46 3.17 4.57
CA SER A 131 -13.80 4.49 4.49
C SER A 131 -14.56 5.61 5.19
N HIS A 132 -15.76 5.35 5.71
CA HIS A 132 -16.65 6.33 6.35
C HIS A 132 -17.06 7.52 5.46
N ASP A 133 -16.72 7.48 4.18
CA ASP A 133 -17.12 8.45 3.16
C ASP A 133 -18.26 7.95 2.27
N GLY A 134 -18.81 6.78 2.61
CA GLY A 134 -19.80 6.05 1.82
C GLY A 134 -19.22 4.90 0.99
N SER A 135 -17.90 4.71 1.01
CA SER A 135 -17.21 3.58 0.37
C SER A 135 -17.02 2.41 1.33
N THR A 136 -17.46 1.23 0.90
CA THR A 136 -17.22 -0.04 1.60
C THR A 136 -16.73 -1.10 0.61
N GLY A 137 -15.94 -2.07 1.04
CA GLY A 137 -15.48 -3.12 0.13
C GLY A 137 -14.91 -4.36 0.80
N THR A 138 -14.64 -5.35 -0.03
CA THR A 138 -13.96 -6.59 0.32
C THR A 138 -12.69 -6.73 -0.51
N ILE A 139 -11.69 -7.39 0.08
CA ILE A 139 -10.40 -7.69 -0.53
C ILE A 139 -10.13 -9.17 -0.35
N GLU A 140 -9.68 -9.84 -1.41
CA GLU A 140 -9.20 -11.21 -1.39
C GLU A 140 -7.82 -11.31 -2.05
N VAL A 141 -6.85 -11.88 -1.33
CA VAL A 141 -5.54 -12.21 -1.90
C VAL A 141 -5.64 -13.54 -2.65
N LEU A 142 -5.72 -13.48 -3.98
CA LEU A 142 -5.89 -14.65 -4.84
C LEU A 142 -4.60 -15.46 -5.01
N HIS A 143 -3.47 -14.78 -5.06
CA HIS A 143 -2.16 -15.40 -5.19
C HIS A 143 -1.09 -14.49 -4.57
N SER A 144 -0.13 -15.07 -3.86
CA SER A 144 1.02 -14.35 -3.34
C SER A 144 2.27 -15.21 -3.48
N SER A 145 3.35 -14.60 -3.96
CA SER A 145 4.69 -15.17 -4.00
C SER A 145 5.74 -14.09 -3.70
N ALA A 146 7.03 -14.44 -3.75
CA ALA A 146 8.11 -13.47 -3.51
C ALA A 146 8.18 -12.35 -4.56
N GLU A 147 7.66 -12.60 -5.77
CA GLU A 147 7.81 -11.70 -6.92
C GLU A 147 6.51 -11.03 -7.35
N ARG A 148 5.35 -11.50 -6.85
CA ARG A 148 4.05 -10.93 -7.23
C ARG A 148 2.95 -11.22 -6.24
N GLN A 149 1.95 -10.34 -6.21
CA GLN A 149 0.68 -10.57 -5.53
C GLN A 149 -0.48 -10.21 -6.46
N LEU A 150 -1.48 -11.09 -6.51
CA LEU A 150 -2.73 -10.87 -7.24
C LEU A 150 -3.86 -10.74 -6.21
N VAL A 151 -4.55 -9.60 -6.26
CA VAL A 151 -5.60 -9.24 -5.31
C VAL A 151 -6.87 -8.91 -6.06
N PHE A 152 -8.00 -9.45 -5.60
CA PHE A 152 -9.33 -9.12 -6.08
C PHE A 152 -10.05 -8.25 -5.08
N CYS A 153 -10.71 -7.20 -5.55
CA CYS A 153 -11.48 -6.30 -4.70
C CYS A 153 -12.91 -6.14 -5.24
N GLU A 154 -13.90 -6.10 -4.36
CA GLU A 154 -15.25 -5.62 -4.66
C GLU A 154 -15.56 -4.41 -3.79
N GLY A 155 -16.08 -3.34 -4.39
CA GLY A 155 -16.37 -2.10 -3.69
C GLY A 155 -17.73 -1.54 -4.06
N SER A 156 -18.33 -0.81 -3.12
CA SER A 156 -19.50 0.01 -3.37
C SER A 156 -19.33 1.39 -2.76
N PHE A 157 -19.75 2.42 -3.49
CA PHE A 157 -19.79 3.79 -3.04
C PHE A 157 -21.22 4.32 -3.04
N LYS A 158 -21.66 4.82 -1.89
CA LYS A 158 -22.98 5.44 -1.70
C LYS A 158 -22.80 6.94 -1.49
N SER A 159 -23.60 7.74 -2.20
CA SER A 159 -23.64 9.19 -2.03
C SER A 159 -25.08 9.68 -2.11
N PRO A 160 -25.49 10.67 -1.30
CA PRO A 160 -26.81 11.30 -1.41
C PRO A 160 -27.11 11.90 -2.79
N LEU A 161 -26.07 12.17 -3.58
CA LEU A 161 -26.18 12.74 -4.92
C LEU A 161 -26.46 11.69 -6.02
N LEU A 162 -26.42 10.40 -5.69
CA LEU A 162 -26.57 9.30 -6.65
C LEU A 162 -27.82 8.49 -6.34
N LEU A 163 -28.61 8.21 -7.38
CA LEU A 163 -29.83 7.39 -7.26
C LEU A 163 -29.54 5.93 -6.91
N LYS A 164 -28.38 5.40 -7.33
CA LYS A 164 -27.93 4.04 -7.04
C LYS A 164 -26.46 4.07 -6.61
N PRO A 165 -26.03 3.14 -5.72
CA PRO A 165 -24.63 3.00 -5.37
C PRO A 165 -23.78 2.70 -6.61
N ILE A 166 -22.59 3.29 -6.66
CA ILE A 166 -21.58 2.86 -7.62
C ILE A 166 -21.02 1.53 -7.12
N LYS A 167 -20.89 0.56 -8.00
CA LYS A 167 -20.25 -0.73 -7.74
C LYS A 167 -19.05 -0.88 -8.66
N ALA A 168 -17.95 -1.34 -8.08
CA ALA A 168 -16.71 -1.58 -8.79
C ALA A 168 -16.15 -2.94 -8.39
N ARG A 169 -15.50 -3.59 -9.35
CA ARG A 169 -14.65 -4.76 -9.09
C ARG A 169 -13.29 -4.47 -9.65
N ALA A 170 -12.24 -4.82 -8.91
CA ALA A 170 -10.88 -4.58 -9.33
C ALA A 170 -10.03 -5.84 -9.21
N LEU A 171 -9.07 -5.96 -10.13
CA LEU A 171 -7.96 -6.87 -10.04
C LEU A 171 -6.68 -6.04 -9.94
N LEU A 172 -5.92 -6.25 -8.89
CA LEU A 172 -4.64 -5.60 -8.64
C LEU A 172 -3.54 -6.65 -8.76
N HIS A 173 -2.58 -6.40 -9.63
CA HIS A 173 -1.39 -7.23 -9.77
C HIS A 173 -0.18 -6.38 -9.36
N LEU A 174 0.44 -6.72 -8.24
CA LEU A 174 1.63 -6.07 -7.70
C LEU A 174 2.87 -6.89 -8.05
N GLN A 175 3.94 -6.25 -8.51
CA GLN A 175 5.22 -6.90 -8.82
C GLN A 175 6.37 -6.23 -8.07
N PRO A 176 6.72 -6.70 -6.85
CA PRO A 176 7.92 -6.24 -6.17
C PRO A 176 9.16 -7.01 -6.63
N THR A 177 10.29 -6.30 -6.64
CA THR A 177 11.64 -6.88 -6.75
C THR A 177 12.50 -6.33 -5.64
N PHE A 178 13.41 -7.17 -5.12
CA PHE A 178 14.28 -6.83 -3.99
C PHE A 178 15.73 -6.97 -4.42
N GLN A 179 16.49 -5.89 -4.27
CA GLN A 179 17.92 -5.87 -4.56
C GLN A 179 18.70 -5.45 -3.32
N LYS A 180 19.64 -6.28 -2.90
CA LYS A 180 20.55 -5.94 -1.80
C LYS A 180 21.73 -5.12 -2.34
N GLY A 181 21.93 -3.93 -1.80
CA GLY A 181 23.06 -3.05 -2.11
C GLY A 181 24.34 -3.49 -1.41
N GLU A 182 25.47 -2.90 -1.85
CA GLU A 182 26.79 -3.12 -1.24
C GLU A 182 26.87 -2.60 0.20
N ASP A 183 26.11 -1.54 0.51
CA ASP A 183 25.89 -1.01 1.85
C ASP A 183 25.06 -1.97 2.76
N GLY A 184 24.62 -3.09 2.19
CA GLY A 184 23.82 -4.10 2.83
C GLY A 184 22.35 -3.72 2.97
N GLN A 185 21.90 -2.54 2.56
CA GLN A 185 20.48 -2.17 2.57
C GLN A 185 19.73 -2.86 1.43
N THR A 186 18.47 -3.22 1.66
CA THR A 186 17.62 -3.73 0.58
C THR A 186 16.80 -2.60 -0.03
N THR A 187 16.91 -2.48 -1.35
CA THR A 187 16.07 -1.63 -2.17
C THR A 187 14.93 -2.45 -2.75
N VAL A 188 13.71 -1.94 -2.59
CA VAL A 188 12.50 -2.45 -3.24
C VAL A 188 12.28 -1.63 -4.51
N THR A 189 12.03 -2.30 -5.64
CA THR A 189 11.47 -1.68 -6.84
C THR A 189 10.16 -2.39 -7.16
N HIS A 190 9.05 -1.65 -7.20
CA HIS A 190 7.73 -2.24 -7.42
C HIS A 190 6.84 -1.43 -8.37
N SER A 191 5.91 -2.14 -8.99
CA SER A 191 4.83 -1.58 -9.82
C SER A 191 3.51 -2.29 -9.52
N LEU A 192 2.40 -1.67 -9.91
CA LEU A 192 1.05 -2.21 -9.74
C LEU A 192 0.25 -2.01 -11.04
N ASP A 193 -0.33 -3.08 -11.55
CA ASP A 193 -1.36 -3.04 -12.59
C ASP A 193 -2.75 -3.12 -11.94
N MET A 194 -3.60 -2.15 -12.26
CA MET A 194 -4.98 -2.08 -11.79
C MET A 194 -5.94 -2.21 -12.98
N PHE A 195 -6.81 -3.21 -12.91
CA PHE A 195 -7.92 -3.42 -13.85
C PHE A 195 -9.23 -3.25 -13.09
N VAL A 196 -10.08 -2.31 -13.50
CA VAL A 196 -11.38 -2.08 -12.85
C VAL A 196 -12.50 -2.32 -13.85
N SER A 197 -13.54 -3.02 -13.38
CA SER A 197 -14.83 -3.14 -14.04
C SER A 197 -15.87 -2.37 -13.22
N PHE A 198 -16.78 -1.68 -13.89
CA PHE A 198 -17.94 -1.02 -13.28
C PHE A 198 -19.23 -1.71 -13.74
N PRO A 199 -19.62 -2.85 -13.12
CA PRO A 199 -20.74 -3.62 -13.60
C PRO A 199 -22.02 -2.79 -13.56
N SER A 200 -22.72 -2.73 -14.70
CA SER A 200 -24.04 -2.09 -14.82
C SER A 200 -24.07 -0.60 -14.47
N GLN A 201 -22.94 0.12 -14.56
CA GLN A 201 -22.90 1.56 -14.38
C GLN A 201 -23.21 2.31 -15.68
N PRO A 202 -23.98 3.41 -15.63
CA PRO A 202 -24.14 4.32 -16.76
C PRO A 202 -22.78 4.77 -17.34
N VAL A 203 -22.72 4.94 -18.66
CA VAL A 203 -21.48 5.28 -19.39
C VAL A 203 -20.92 6.63 -18.94
N ASP A 204 -21.77 7.61 -18.66
CA ASP A 204 -21.37 8.95 -18.20
C ASP A 204 -20.72 8.92 -16.81
N ILE A 205 -21.23 8.07 -15.90
CA ILE A 205 -20.63 7.82 -14.58
C ILE A 205 -19.26 7.14 -14.75
N THR A 206 -19.21 6.10 -15.57
CA THR A 206 -17.96 5.38 -15.89
C THR A 206 -16.90 6.32 -16.47
N ALA A 207 -17.27 7.20 -17.41
CA ALA A 207 -16.36 8.17 -18.02
C ALA A 207 -15.74 9.14 -17.00
N LYS A 208 -16.53 9.62 -16.02
CA LYS A 208 -16.02 10.48 -14.94
C LYS A 208 -15.00 9.74 -14.06
N LEU A 209 -15.21 8.45 -13.82
CA LEU A 209 -14.29 7.62 -13.03
C LEU A 209 -12.96 7.35 -13.75
N ILE A 210 -12.95 7.31 -15.09
CA ILE A 210 -11.75 7.08 -15.93
C ILE A 210 -11.02 8.41 -16.24
N SER A 211 -11.30 9.48 -15.49
CA SER A 211 -10.68 10.79 -15.76
C SER A 211 -9.16 10.79 -15.52
N PRO A 212 -8.39 11.68 -16.20
CA PRO A 212 -6.97 11.87 -15.90
C PRO A 212 -6.69 12.21 -14.43
N VAL A 213 -7.62 12.90 -13.77
CA VAL A 213 -7.55 13.21 -12.35
C VAL A 213 -7.59 11.94 -11.51
N SER A 214 -8.46 10.99 -11.85
CA SER A 214 -8.52 9.67 -11.20
C SER A 214 -7.20 8.89 -11.33
N HIS A 215 -6.54 8.96 -12.49
CA HIS A 215 -5.22 8.34 -12.66
C HIS A 215 -4.16 8.99 -11.77
N ALA A 216 -4.08 10.32 -11.77
CA ALA A 216 -3.13 11.06 -10.93
C ALA A 216 -3.35 10.80 -9.43
N MET A 217 -4.61 10.68 -9.03
CA MET A 217 -5.01 10.29 -7.68
C MET A 217 -4.52 8.87 -7.33
N ALA A 218 -4.74 7.89 -8.22
CA ALA A 218 -4.28 6.53 -7.99
C ALA A 218 -2.73 6.44 -7.88
N ASP A 219 -2.01 7.14 -8.77
CA ASP A 219 -0.54 7.23 -8.71
C ASP A 219 -0.05 7.84 -7.41
N ARG A 220 -0.70 8.91 -6.96
CA ARG A 220 -0.37 9.60 -5.71
C ARG A 220 -0.59 8.68 -4.52
N ASN A 221 -1.73 7.98 -4.46
CA ASN A 221 -2.01 7.03 -3.38
C ASN A 221 -0.99 5.90 -3.36
N PHE A 222 -0.62 5.37 -4.53
CA PHE A 222 0.42 4.35 -4.62
C PHE A 222 1.75 4.85 -4.05
N ARG A 223 2.17 6.07 -4.42
CA ARG A 223 3.39 6.68 -3.87
C ARG A 223 3.31 6.95 -2.37
N GLU A 224 2.18 7.43 -1.87
CA GLU A 224 1.97 7.71 -0.45
C GLU A 224 2.06 6.41 0.38
N VAL A 225 1.44 5.32 -0.07
CA VAL A 225 1.55 4.01 0.59
C VAL A 225 2.99 3.50 0.59
N SER A 226 3.72 3.61 -0.52
CA SER A 226 5.15 3.21 -0.57
C SER A 226 6.02 4.04 0.36
N LEU A 227 5.74 5.35 0.47
CA LEU A 227 6.46 6.23 1.39
C LEU A 227 6.21 5.83 2.84
N TRP A 228 4.98 5.44 3.16
CA TRP A 228 4.65 4.93 4.48
C TRP A 228 5.39 3.63 4.80
N VAL A 229 5.51 2.69 3.85
CA VAL A 229 6.31 1.46 4.07
C VAL A 229 7.78 1.79 4.33
N ALA A 230 8.37 2.71 3.56
CA ALA A 230 9.74 3.19 3.79
C ALA A 230 9.90 3.80 5.19
N MET A 231 8.92 4.60 5.63
CA MET A 231 8.89 5.19 6.97
C MET A 231 8.82 4.10 8.06
N MET A 232 7.98 3.07 7.89
CA MET A 232 7.89 1.97 8.85
C MET A 232 9.20 1.19 8.95
N ASN A 233 9.87 0.94 7.82
CA ASN A 233 11.19 0.31 7.83
C ASN A 233 12.21 1.13 8.65
N VAL A 234 12.28 2.45 8.42
CA VAL A 234 13.16 3.33 9.21
C VAL A 234 12.77 3.33 10.69
N GLY A 235 11.46 3.41 10.99
CA GLY A 235 10.94 3.38 12.35
C GLY A 235 11.30 2.10 13.10
N MET A 236 11.22 0.94 12.45
CA MET A 236 11.60 -0.35 13.04
C MET A 236 13.09 -0.45 13.35
N VAL A 237 13.95 0.09 12.47
CA VAL A 237 15.40 0.07 12.68
C VAL A 237 15.82 1.04 13.79
N GLN A 238 15.23 2.24 13.81
CA GLN A 238 15.80 3.37 14.56
C GLN A 238 14.99 3.79 15.77
N GLN A 239 13.70 3.49 15.79
CA GLN A 239 12.76 3.94 16.82
C GLN A 239 11.88 2.78 17.31
N PRO A 240 12.47 1.67 17.83
CA PRO A 240 11.69 0.51 18.27
C PRO A 240 10.70 0.85 19.40
N GLY A 241 11.04 1.79 20.29
CA GLY A 241 10.12 2.25 21.34
C GLY A 241 8.88 2.98 20.79
N TRP A 242 9.01 3.67 19.66
CA TRP A 242 7.84 4.24 18.96
C TRP A 242 6.98 3.13 18.35
N ILE A 243 7.58 2.11 17.74
CA ILE A 243 6.84 0.94 17.24
C ILE A 243 6.09 0.24 18.37
N GLU A 244 6.70 0.10 19.55
CA GLU A 244 6.05 -0.45 20.74
C GLU A 244 4.81 0.36 21.16
N GLN A 245 4.94 1.69 21.21
CA GLN A 245 3.81 2.58 21.53
C GLN A 245 2.68 2.48 20.51
N VAL A 246 3.02 2.46 19.21
CA VAL A 246 2.06 2.30 18.12
C VAL A 246 1.37 0.94 18.24
N ALA A 247 2.13 -0.15 18.40
CA ALA A 247 1.60 -1.49 18.55
C ALA A 247 0.65 -1.64 19.76
N GLY A 248 0.96 -0.94 20.86
CA GLY A 248 0.11 -0.89 22.06
C GLY A 248 -1.24 -0.20 21.84
N LYS A 249 -1.34 0.69 20.85
CA LYS A 249 -2.56 1.45 20.54
C LYS A 249 -3.37 0.91 19.36
N MET A 250 -2.81 -0.04 18.58
CA MET A 250 -3.54 -0.64 17.46
C MET A 250 -4.89 -1.20 17.91
N ASP A 251 -5.90 -1.10 17.07
CA ASP A 251 -7.23 -1.68 17.27
C ASP A 251 -7.71 -2.33 15.97
N GLY A 252 -8.84 -3.05 16.02
CA GLY A 252 -9.45 -3.65 14.83
C GLY A 252 -8.61 -4.74 14.13
N VAL A 253 -7.55 -5.25 14.77
CA VAL A 253 -6.66 -6.29 14.26
C VAL A 253 -6.69 -7.52 15.16
N LEU A 254 -6.34 -8.70 14.62
CA LEU A 254 -6.21 -9.92 15.43
C LEU A 254 -5.16 -9.74 16.54
N GLU A 255 -5.42 -10.31 17.73
CA GLU A 255 -4.57 -10.13 18.92
C GLU A 255 -3.09 -10.48 18.65
N VAL A 256 -2.85 -11.55 17.87
CA VAL A 256 -1.51 -12.01 17.48
C VAL A 256 -0.70 -10.97 16.69
N ARG A 257 -1.36 -10.03 15.99
CA ARG A 257 -0.69 -9.07 15.09
C ARG A 257 0.22 -8.11 15.82
N ARG A 258 -0.13 -7.73 17.05
CA ARG A 258 0.72 -6.87 17.89
C ARG A 258 2.06 -7.54 18.16
N GLY A 259 2.02 -8.80 18.63
CA GLY A 259 3.23 -9.58 18.90
C GLY A 259 4.08 -9.80 17.65
N GLN A 260 3.46 -10.03 16.49
CA GLN A 260 4.17 -10.19 15.22
C GLN A 260 4.85 -8.89 14.77
N LEU A 261 4.19 -7.74 14.88
CA LEU A 261 4.78 -6.43 14.56
C LEU A 261 5.99 -6.13 15.44
N LEU A 262 5.88 -6.39 16.76
CA LEU A 262 6.98 -6.21 17.70
C LEU A 262 8.16 -7.14 17.41
N LYS A 263 7.87 -8.42 17.13
CA LYS A 263 8.89 -9.41 16.75
C LYS A 263 9.62 -8.99 15.48
N LEU A 264 8.88 -8.53 14.47
CA LEU A 264 9.45 -8.01 13.23
C LEU A 264 10.38 -6.83 13.49
N ALA A 265 9.95 -5.84 14.28
CA ALA A 265 10.77 -4.68 14.61
C ALA A 265 12.09 -5.07 15.29
N LEU A 266 12.05 -6.04 16.22
CA LEU A 266 13.26 -6.58 16.86
C LEU A 266 14.17 -7.28 15.84
N GLN A 267 13.61 -8.13 14.96
CA GLN A 267 14.38 -8.84 13.93
C GLN A 267 15.07 -7.87 12.96
N THR A 268 14.32 -6.89 12.45
CA THR A 268 14.85 -5.83 11.58
C THR A 268 15.97 -5.06 12.27
N LYS A 269 15.79 -4.67 13.54
CA LYS A 269 16.82 -3.99 14.32
C LYS A 269 18.06 -4.86 14.57
N THR A 270 17.96 -6.17 14.65
CA THR A 270 19.14 -7.06 14.82
C THR A 270 19.86 -7.40 13.52
N ALA A 271 19.20 -7.29 12.37
CA ALA A 271 19.79 -7.56 11.06
C ALA A 271 20.68 -6.41 10.55
N THR A 272 20.51 -5.19 11.07
CA THR A 272 21.24 -3.96 10.69
C THR A 272 22.60 -3.74 11.41
N PRO A 273 22.78 -4.03 12.73
CA PRO A 273 24.00 -3.72 13.48
C PRO A 273 25.22 -4.54 13.04
N SER A 274 25.01 -5.74 12.46
CA SER A 274 26.11 -6.54 11.90
C SER A 274 26.61 -6.03 10.54
N ARG A 275 25.96 -5.01 9.94
CA ARG A 275 26.31 -4.46 8.62
C ARG A 275 27.26 -3.25 8.72
N ASN A 276 27.12 -2.43 9.77
CA ASN A 276 27.98 -1.25 9.99
C ASN A 276 29.42 -1.58 10.44
N ALA A 277 29.68 -2.79 10.92
CA ALA A 277 31.03 -3.22 11.32
C ALA A 277 31.89 -3.68 10.12
N ARG A 278 31.30 -3.88 8.94
CA ARG A 278 32.01 -4.35 7.72
C ARG A 278 32.35 -3.24 6.71
N SER A 279 31.86 -2.01 6.88
CA SER A 279 32.25 -0.88 6.03
C SER A 279 33.42 -0.06 6.59
N LEU A 280 34.02 -0.51 7.70
CA LEU A 280 35.14 0.13 8.39
C LEU A 280 36.39 -0.77 8.46
N ALA A 281 36.41 -1.87 7.71
CA ALA A 281 37.55 -2.76 7.55
C ALA A 281 37.91 -2.86 6.06
#